data_AF-A0A954KNI8-F1
#
_entry.id   AF-A0A954KNI8-F1
#
_cell.length_a   1.000
_cell.length_b   1.000
_cell.length_c   1.000
_cell.angle_alpha   90.00
_cell.angle_beta   90.00
_cell.angle_gamma   90.00
#
_symmetry.space_group_name_H-M   'P 1'
#
loop_
_entity.id
_entity.type
_entity.pdbx_description
1 polymer ?
#
loop_
_entity_poly.entity_id
_entity_poly.type
_entity_poly.pdbx_seq_one_letter_code
_entity_poly.pdbx_strand_id
1 'polypeptide(L)'
;MTNAAARQILTRGSKCGEIWRSETLKMSQNERLLARSRFVGSTDFLNEVKSVLLKNNRRGLLRCVELLQLRRLMNPVDAMRILAVTPEKKTGDKSRRPDFEQEVAALTEIGVVRWAEALVLRWTKENEKIQSEVNALSQRLRQDAVLCRILCDTLTRQNILGWHQGEMPSIEKPYTLFSGQVFSAYSFSYLAPLKYSKKGEAKPQPTPALIDCWGEVVSIHHIQSFQDRLLRVSEAASEKRRILPVFAAIGFSHEAWQLAKQSGYLVVNVSQLLGQTAIETISTIEALISKVSYVDGEEIESRASRIADMMDALKENPIVTSLRSIGFEIMAGLALRSLSHEGVCIGKLVPWKETERDIDAFGFQGDNLTVIECKANVRDNCPRDYEIRKFFTESVPALKKWLRTQRTINRCKAELWTTGTVTSEAQQLVEALQPKKGNDKYSIRSLREMQQEFPVSIRNRIMQLGDAISLGGSNE
;
A
#
# COMPACT_ATOMS: atom_id res chain seq x y z
N MET A 1 15.61 -48.00 10.29
CA MET A 1 15.10 -48.00 11.69
C MET A 1 13.73 -48.65 11.68
N THR A 2 13.42 -49.60 12.56
CA THR A 2 12.11 -50.28 12.58
C THR A 2 11.05 -49.39 13.23
N ASN A 3 9.78 -49.51 12.82
CA ASN A 3 8.66 -48.72 13.36
C ASN A 3 8.51 -48.86 14.89
N ALA A 4 8.85 -50.02 15.46
CA ALA A 4 8.81 -50.26 16.90
C ALA A 4 9.88 -49.44 17.66
N ALA A 5 11.11 -49.40 17.15
CA ALA A 5 12.20 -48.62 17.74
C ALA A 5 11.91 -47.11 17.68
N ALA A 6 11.36 -46.62 16.56
CA ALA A 6 10.97 -45.23 16.42
C ALA A 6 9.89 -44.82 17.44
N ARG A 7 8.86 -45.66 17.64
CA ARG A 7 7.81 -45.41 18.64
C ARG A 7 8.36 -45.36 20.07
N GLN A 8 9.27 -46.26 20.42
CA GLN A 8 9.85 -46.31 21.77
C GLN A 8 10.71 -45.07 22.08
N ILE A 9 11.46 -44.57 21.09
CA ILE A 9 12.23 -43.32 21.19
C ILE A 9 11.28 -42.12 21.37
N LEU A 10 10.18 -42.05 20.61
CA LEU A 10 9.19 -40.99 20.73
C LEU A 10 8.52 -40.97 22.11
N THR A 11 8.13 -42.13 22.63
CA THR A 11 7.49 -42.23 23.96
C THR A 11 8.43 -41.81 25.09
N ARG A 12 9.71 -42.18 25.02
CA ARG A 12 10.72 -41.81 26.04
C ARG A 12 11.09 -40.31 25.92
N GLY A 13 11.38 -39.83 24.72
CA GLY A 13 11.78 -38.45 24.49
C GLY A 13 10.65 -37.43 24.73
N SER A 14 9.39 -37.81 24.50
CA SER A 14 8.24 -36.97 24.83
C SER A 14 8.07 -36.77 26.35
N LYS A 15 8.42 -37.77 27.18
CA LYS A 15 8.37 -37.63 28.65
C LYS A 15 9.48 -36.73 29.20
N CYS A 16 10.61 -36.63 28.51
CA CYS A 16 11.76 -35.82 28.93
C CYS A 16 11.80 -34.41 28.30
N GLY A 17 10.81 -34.03 27.49
CA GLY A 17 10.80 -32.74 26.77
C GLY A 17 11.82 -32.63 25.63
N GLU A 18 12.54 -33.70 25.30
CA GLU A 18 13.54 -33.72 24.24
C GLU A 18 12.95 -33.80 22.84
N ILE A 19 11.69 -34.18 22.71
CA ILE A 19 10.95 -34.27 21.46
C ILE A 19 9.91 -33.16 21.42
N TRP A 20 10.06 -32.27 20.44
CA TRP A 20 9.06 -31.32 20.04
C TRP A 20 8.06 -31.99 19.09
N ARG A 21 6.78 -31.68 19.28
CA ARG A 21 5.68 -32.11 18.44
C ARG A 21 4.95 -30.87 17.96
N SER A 22 4.57 -30.84 16.68
CA SER A 22 3.75 -29.74 16.20
C SER A 22 2.33 -29.79 16.78
N GLU A 23 1.75 -28.64 17.09
CA GLU A 23 0.41 -28.45 17.66
C GLU A 23 -0.47 -27.64 16.70
N THR A 24 0.09 -26.54 16.20
CA THR A 24 -0.58 -25.59 15.31
C THR A 24 -0.29 -25.91 13.84
N LEU A 25 0.91 -26.40 13.52
CA LEU A 25 1.24 -26.86 12.19
C LEU A 25 0.66 -28.27 11.96
N LYS A 26 -0.45 -28.32 11.21
CA LYS A 26 -1.18 -29.54 10.86
C LYS A 26 -1.04 -29.85 9.36
N MET A 27 -0.89 -31.14 9.03
CA MET A 27 -0.83 -31.64 7.65
C MET A 27 -2.19 -32.13 7.14
N SER A 28 -2.24 -32.64 5.90
CA SER A 28 -3.47 -32.97 5.14
C SER A 28 -4.36 -34.07 5.76
N GLN A 29 -3.96 -34.69 6.86
CA GLN A 29 -4.77 -35.64 7.64
C GLN A 29 -4.67 -35.42 9.16
N ASN A 30 -4.46 -34.16 9.59
CA ASN A 30 -4.21 -33.83 11.00
C ASN A 30 -2.94 -34.51 11.55
N GLU A 31 -2.00 -34.88 10.68
CA GLU A 31 -0.67 -35.35 11.10
C GLU A 31 0.14 -34.21 11.71
N ARG A 32 1.15 -34.56 12.50
CA ARG A 32 2.04 -33.64 13.21
C ARG A 32 3.50 -33.92 12.89
N LEU A 33 4.30 -32.87 12.90
CA LEU A 33 5.75 -32.98 12.84
C LEU A 33 6.29 -33.39 14.20
N LEU A 34 7.39 -34.12 14.17
CA LEU A 34 8.16 -34.50 15.35
C LEU A 34 9.62 -34.19 15.06
N ALA A 35 10.31 -33.54 15.99
CA ALA A 35 11.74 -33.27 15.91
C ALA A 35 12.34 -33.27 17.31
N ARG A 36 13.68 -33.35 17.42
CA ARG A 36 14.29 -33.05 18.72
C ARG A 36 14.18 -31.56 19.00
N SER A 37 13.76 -31.20 20.21
CA SER A 37 13.46 -29.81 20.61
C SER A 37 14.62 -28.85 20.30
N ARG A 38 15.87 -29.29 20.49
CA ARG A 38 17.09 -28.51 20.23
C ARG A 38 17.30 -28.10 18.76
N PHE A 39 16.67 -28.78 17.80
CA PHE A 39 16.82 -28.48 16.37
C PHE A 39 15.72 -27.54 15.86
N VAL A 40 14.61 -27.38 16.58
CA VAL A 40 13.47 -26.60 16.09
C VAL A 40 13.87 -25.14 15.90
N GLY A 41 13.65 -24.64 14.69
CA GLY A 41 14.03 -23.29 14.27
C GLY A 41 15.45 -23.12 13.75
N SER A 42 16.23 -24.21 13.61
CA SER A 42 17.54 -24.18 12.94
C SER A 42 17.44 -24.23 11.40
N THR A 43 18.56 -24.03 10.69
CA THR A 43 18.63 -24.06 9.21
C THR A 43 18.20 -25.43 8.74
N ASP A 44 18.83 -26.44 9.32
CA ASP A 44 18.69 -27.81 8.91
C ASP A 44 17.26 -28.26 9.16
N PHE A 45 16.69 -27.88 10.30
CA PHE A 45 15.29 -28.14 10.59
C PHE A 45 14.36 -27.47 9.57
N LEU A 46 14.55 -26.19 9.26
CA LEU A 46 13.72 -25.48 8.28
C LEU A 46 13.85 -26.10 6.88
N ASN A 47 15.06 -26.49 6.47
CA ASN A 47 15.30 -27.15 5.19
C ASN A 47 14.56 -28.49 5.09
N GLU A 48 14.58 -29.29 6.16
CA GLU A 48 13.80 -30.53 6.22
C GLU A 48 12.29 -30.26 6.19
N VAL A 49 11.82 -29.27 6.96
CA VAL A 49 10.41 -28.87 7.02
C VAL A 49 9.88 -28.46 5.65
N LYS A 50 10.67 -27.75 4.82
CA LYS A 50 10.24 -27.38 3.45
C LYS A 50 9.81 -28.60 2.63
N SER A 51 10.59 -29.68 2.68
CA SER A 51 10.28 -30.90 1.95
C SER A 51 8.95 -31.51 2.40
N VAL A 52 8.66 -31.43 3.70
CA VAL A 52 7.41 -31.92 4.30
C VAL A 52 6.23 -31.01 3.94
N LEU A 53 6.41 -29.69 3.98
CA LEU A 53 5.40 -28.72 3.56
C LEU A 53 5.01 -28.90 2.09
N LEU A 54 5.99 -29.14 1.21
CA LEU A 54 5.78 -29.42 -0.21
C LEU A 54 4.94 -30.69 -0.40
N LYS A 55 5.34 -31.80 0.24
CA LYS A 55 4.65 -33.10 0.16
C LYS A 55 3.20 -33.03 0.67
N ASN A 56 2.93 -32.16 1.65
CA ASN A 56 1.62 -32.02 2.28
C ASN A 56 0.77 -30.88 1.69
N ASN A 57 1.15 -30.34 0.54
CA ASN A 57 0.45 -29.25 -0.15
C ASN A 57 0.26 -27.98 0.72
N ARG A 58 1.18 -27.72 1.66
CA ARG A 58 1.21 -26.51 2.49
C ARG A 58 2.05 -25.43 1.80
N ARG A 59 1.71 -25.13 0.53
CA ARG A 59 2.51 -24.28 -0.37
C ARG A 59 2.68 -22.84 0.14
N GLY A 60 1.67 -22.28 0.80
CA GLY A 60 1.76 -20.94 1.41
C GLY A 60 2.88 -20.85 2.44
N LEU A 61 2.89 -21.79 3.41
CA LEU A 61 3.94 -21.87 4.42
C LEU A 61 5.32 -22.08 3.81
N LEU A 62 5.43 -22.98 2.82
CA LEU A 62 6.67 -23.23 2.10
C LEU A 62 7.25 -21.93 1.51
N ARG A 63 6.44 -21.19 0.74
CA ARG A 63 6.84 -19.92 0.13
C ARG A 63 7.27 -18.89 1.16
N CYS A 64 6.56 -18.79 2.29
CA CYS A 64 6.93 -17.89 3.37
C CYS A 64 8.29 -18.24 3.97
N VAL A 65 8.54 -19.52 4.27
CA VAL A 65 9.84 -19.97 4.81
C VAL A 65 10.97 -19.70 3.82
N GLU A 66 10.76 -19.97 2.53
CA GLU A 66 11.76 -19.73 1.48
C GLU A 66 12.08 -18.24 1.32
N LEU A 67 11.05 -17.38 1.27
CA LEU A 67 11.26 -15.94 1.19
C LEU A 67 11.89 -15.35 2.46
N LEU A 68 11.51 -15.85 3.64
CA LEU A 68 12.11 -15.43 4.91
C LEU A 68 13.58 -15.83 5.01
N GLN A 69 13.98 -16.97 4.47
CA GLN A 69 15.40 -17.34 4.43
C GLN A 69 16.21 -16.45 3.47
N LEU A 70 15.58 -15.96 2.39
CA LEU A 70 16.23 -15.02 1.46
C LEU A 70 16.29 -13.59 2.02
N ARG A 71 15.23 -13.13 2.70
CA ARG A 71 15.04 -11.72 3.08
C ARG A 71 15.17 -11.43 4.57
N ARG A 72 15.29 -12.46 5.41
CA ARG A 72 15.31 -12.43 6.89
C ARG A 72 14.02 -11.96 7.57
N LEU A 73 13.29 -11.04 6.94
CA LEU A 73 12.07 -10.42 7.45
C LEU A 73 10.98 -10.34 6.38
N MET A 74 9.73 -10.27 6.83
CA MET A 74 8.55 -10.12 6.00
C MET A 74 7.48 -9.34 6.78
N ASN A 75 6.84 -8.36 6.16
CA ASN A 75 5.75 -7.64 6.82
C ASN A 75 4.47 -8.51 6.80
N PRO A 76 3.51 -8.27 7.70
CA PRO A 76 2.25 -9.00 7.75
C PRO A 76 1.46 -8.97 6.44
N VAL A 77 1.47 -7.87 5.70
CA VAL A 77 0.74 -7.75 4.43
C VAL A 77 1.33 -8.68 3.36
N ASP A 78 2.65 -8.69 3.20
CA ASP A 78 3.36 -9.63 2.37
C ASP A 78 3.10 -11.06 2.80
N ALA A 79 3.15 -11.33 4.10
CA ALA A 79 2.88 -12.67 4.62
C ALA A 79 1.46 -13.12 4.26
N MET A 80 0.45 -12.27 4.44
CA MET A 80 -0.92 -12.55 4.01
C MET A 80 -1.00 -12.84 2.51
N ARG A 81 -0.34 -12.03 1.68
CA ARG A 81 -0.26 -12.22 0.22
C ARG A 81 0.39 -13.56 -0.11
N ILE A 82 1.60 -13.84 0.40
CA ILE A 82 2.40 -15.04 0.11
C ILE A 82 1.74 -16.34 0.59
N LEU A 83 1.16 -16.32 1.79
CA LEU A 83 0.35 -17.41 2.34
C LEU A 83 -0.93 -17.64 1.52
N ALA A 84 -1.38 -16.60 0.80
CA ALA A 84 -2.63 -16.54 0.07
C ALA A 84 -3.86 -16.73 0.97
N VAL A 85 -3.81 -16.28 2.23
CA VAL A 85 -4.87 -16.49 3.23
C VAL A 85 -5.77 -15.26 3.40
N THR A 86 -6.96 -15.50 3.97
CA THR A 86 -7.85 -14.42 4.42
C THR A 86 -7.31 -13.84 5.73
N PRO A 87 -7.37 -12.49 5.93
CA PRO A 87 -6.94 -11.88 7.19
C PRO A 87 -7.72 -12.43 8.38
N GLU A 88 -9.05 -12.53 8.23
CA GLU A 88 -9.96 -13.02 9.25
C GLU A 88 -11.00 -13.96 8.65
N LYS A 89 -11.39 -14.99 9.40
CA LYS A 89 -12.55 -15.82 9.04
C LYS A 89 -13.83 -15.07 9.35
N LYS A 90 -14.71 -14.96 8.34
CA LYS A 90 -16.08 -14.48 8.57
C LYS A 90 -16.86 -15.49 9.39
N THR A 91 -17.69 -15.02 10.31
CA THR A 91 -18.63 -15.83 11.06
C THR A 91 -19.51 -16.64 10.09
N GLY A 92 -19.46 -17.97 10.17
CA GLY A 92 -20.17 -18.86 9.26
C GLY A 92 -19.38 -19.34 8.03
N ASP A 93 -18.12 -18.92 7.85
CA ASP A 93 -17.25 -19.51 6.84
C ASP A 93 -16.97 -20.99 7.16
N LYS A 94 -17.51 -21.88 6.32
CA LYS A 94 -17.31 -23.34 6.41
C LYS A 94 -15.99 -23.78 5.81
N SER A 95 -15.17 -22.87 5.28
CA SER A 95 -13.88 -23.23 4.70
C SER A 95 -12.98 -23.86 5.77
N ARG A 96 -12.47 -25.06 5.46
CA ARG A 96 -11.46 -25.75 6.28
C ARG A 96 -10.08 -25.10 6.17
N ARG A 97 -9.95 -24.01 5.41
CA ARG A 97 -8.68 -23.33 5.18
C ARG A 97 -8.30 -22.53 6.42
N PRO A 98 -7.02 -22.46 6.79
CA PRO A 98 -6.58 -21.61 7.89
C PRO A 98 -6.66 -20.13 7.51
N ASP A 99 -6.97 -19.29 8.50
CA ASP A 99 -6.80 -17.84 8.39
C ASP A 99 -5.34 -17.42 8.64
N PHE A 100 -5.08 -16.12 8.55
CA PHE A 100 -3.75 -15.57 8.75
C PHE A 100 -3.14 -15.91 10.11
N GLU A 101 -3.89 -15.74 11.21
CA GLU A 101 -3.37 -16.01 12.55
C GLU A 101 -3.07 -17.49 12.76
N GLN A 102 -3.88 -18.40 12.19
CA GLN A 102 -3.62 -19.83 12.21
C GLN A 102 -2.34 -20.22 11.46
N GLU A 103 -2.09 -19.60 10.29
CA GLU A 103 -0.84 -19.84 9.55
C GLU A 103 0.37 -19.21 10.25
N VAL A 104 0.22 -18.03 10.87
CA VAL A 104 1.30 -17.40 11.63
C VAL A 104 1.65 -18.21 12.87
N ALA A 105 0.66 -18.81 13.54
CA ALA A 105 0.91 -19.75 14.64
C ALA A 105 1.74 -20.96 14.15
N ALA A 106 1.38 -21.52 13.00
CA ALA A 106 2.13 -22.62 12.37
C ALA A 106 3.56 -22.23 11.98
N LEU A 107 3.77 -21.01 11.45
CA LEU A 107 5.09 -20.44 11.19
C LEU A 107 5.90 -20.26 12.48
N THR A 108 5.25 -19.80 13.55
CA THR A 108 5.85 -19.61 14.88
C THR A 108 6.39 -20.90 15.46
N GLU A 109 5.67 -21.99 15.23
CA GLU A 109 6.06 -23.30 15.67
C GLU A 109 7.35 -23.81 15.04
N ILE A 110 7.57 -23.48 13.77
CA ILE A 110 8.76 -23.91 13.03
C ILE A 110 9.92 -22.92 13.14
N GLY A 111 9.77 -21.88 13.95
CA GLY A 111 10.84 -20.94 14.25
C GLY A 111 10.76 -19.58 13.54
N VAL A 112 9.58 -19.14 13.08
CA VAL A 112 9.35 -17.77 12.61
C VAL A 112 8.68 -16.95 13.71
N VAL A 113 9.32 -15.94 14.27
CA VAL A 113 8.74 -15.15 15.36
C VAL A 113 8.18 -13.82 14.86
N ARG A 114 7.14 -13.30 15.52
CA ARG A 114 6.75 -11.90 15.41
C ARG A 114 7.76 -11.04 16.17
N TRP A 115 8.28 -10.01 15.52
CA TRP A 115 9.15 -9.01 16.12
C TRP A 115 8.73 -7.63 15.62
N ALA A 116 8.35 -6.74 16.54
CA ALA A 116 7.64 -5.51 16.20
C ALA A 116 6.47 -5.79 15.23
N GLU A 117 6.40 -5.07 14.11
CA GLU A 117 5.38 -5.25 13.07
C GLU A 117 5.84 -6.18 11.93
N ALA A 118 6.81 -7.07 12.16
CA ALA A 118 7.33 -7.99 11.15
C ALA A 118 7.37 -9.46 11.60
N LEU A 119 7.40 -10.36 10.63
CA LEU A 119 7.77 -11.78 10.80
C LEU A 119 9.25 -11.93 10.49
N VAL A 120 9.98 -12.58 11.40
CA VAL A 120 11.43 -12.83 11.28
C VAL A 120 11.76 -14.26 11.66
N LEU A 121 12.86 -14.81 11.14
CA LEU A 121 13.32 -16.11 11.61
C LEU A 121 13.93 -16.00 13.02
N ARG A 122 13.66 -16.96 13.90
CA ARG A 122 14.01 -16.89 15.34
C ARG A 122 15.48 -16.57 15.59
N TRP A 123 16.37 -17.19 14.83
CA TRP A 123 17.82 -17.03 14.92
C TRP A 123 18.38 -15.72 14.38
N THR A 124 17.58 -14.88 13.71
CA THR A 124 18.04 -13.57 13.23
C THR A 124 17.80 -12.50 14.28
N LYS A 125 17.13 -12.82 15.39
CA LYS A 125 16.70 -11.91 16.46
C LYS A 125 17.83 -11.23 17.23
N GLU A 126 19.04 -11.80 17.23
CA GLU A 126 20.17 -11.32 18.05
C GLU A 126 20.90 -10.10 17.45
N ASN A 127 20.33 -9.41 16.46
CA ASN A 127 21.00 -8.34 15.74
C ASN A 127 20.37 -6.97 16.03
N GLU A 128 21.16 -6.01 16.53
CA GLU A 128 20.71 -4.62 16.74
C GLU A 128 20.20 -3.96 15.44
N LYS A 129 20.56 -4.50 14.27
CA LYS A 129 20.13 -3.99 12.95
C LYS A 129 18.66 -4.22 12.59
N ILE A 130 17.94 -5.12 13.27
CA ILE A 130 16.58 -5.52 12.85
C ILE A 130 15.60 -4.34 12.88
N GLN A 131 15.74 -3.40 13.83
CA GLN A 131 14.85 -2.22 13.88
C GLN A 131 14.96 -1.37 12.63
N SER A 132 16.18 -1.18 12.13
CA SER A 132 16.42 -0.42 10.90
C SER A 132 15.83 -1.14 9.67
N GLU A 133 15.90 -2.47 9.65
CA GLU A 133 15.34 -3.29 8.56
C GLU A 133 13.80 -3.30 8.59
N VAL A 134 13.18 -3.32 9.76
CA VAL A 134 11.71 -3.18 9.90
C VAL A 134 11.24 -1.82 9.42
N ASN A 135 11.96 -0.75 9.76
CA ASN A 135 11.63 0.60 9.25
C ASN A 135 11.72 0.66 7.72
N ALA A 136 12.75 0.04 7.13
CA ALA A 136 12.91 -0.05 5.68
C ALA A 136 11.78 -0.86 5.02
N LEU A 137 11.30 -1.92 5.68
CA LEU A 137 10.19 -2.73 5.21
C LEU A 137 8.87 -1.95 5.18
N SER A 138 8.60 -1.14 6.21
CA SER A 138 7.43 -0.26 6.24
C SER A 138 7.52 0.86 5.20
N GLN A 139 8.72 1.40 4.92
CA GLN A 139 8.94 2.32 3.80
C GLN A 139 8.65 1.65 2.45
N ARG A 140 9.13 0.41 2.25
CA ARG A 140 8.88 -0.35 1.02
C ARG A 140 7.39 -0.61 0.80
N LEU A 141 6.62 -0.95 1.84
CA LEU A 141 5.16 -1.10 1.70
C LEU A 141 4.44 0.16 1.22
N ARG A 142 4.88 1.34 1.69
CA ARG A 142 4.33 2.61 1.20
C ARG A 142 4.70 2.86 -0.25
N GLN A 143 5.94 2.54 -0.63
CA GLN A 143 6.37 2.55 -2.02
C GLN A 143 5.49 1.62 -2.88
N ASP A 144 5.16 0.41 -2.41
CA ASP A 144 4.26 -0.52 -3.10
C ASP A 144 2.90 0.14 -3.38
N ALA A 145 2.33 0.84 -2.39
CA ALA A 145 1.07 1.56 -2.53
C ALA A 145 1.14 2.70 -3.57
N VAL A 146 2.20 3.52 -3.52
CA VAL A 146 2.40 4.62 -4.48
C VAL A 146 2.57 4.10 -5.90
N LEU A 147 3.42 3.08 -6.09
CA LEU A 147 3.63 2.46 -7.40
C LEU A 147 2.33 1.86 -7.94
N CYS A 148 1.56 1.20 -7.07
CA CYS A 148 0.26 0.65 -7.44
C CYS A 148 -0.73 1.74 -7.86
N ARG A 149 -0.78 2.87 -7.16
CA ARG A 149 -1.65 4.01 -7.50
C ARG A 149 -1.30 4.60 -8.87
N ILE A 150 -0.01 4.86 -9.11
CA ILE A 150 0.51 5.32 -10.41
C ILE A 150 0.13 4.35 -11.53
N LEU A 151 0.30 3.04 -11.29
CA LEU A 151 -0.07 2.02 -12.25
C LEU A 151 -1.58 2.04 -12.55
N CYS A 152 -2.42 2.10 -11.52
CA CYS A 152 -3.88 2.13 -11.68
C CYS A 152 -4.32 3.37 -12.46
N ASP A 153 -3.76 4.54 -12.17
CA ASP A 153 -4.01 5.77 -12.92
C ASP A 153 -3.63 5.61 -14.40
N THR A 154 -2.45 5.06 -14.67
CA THR A 154 -1.95 4.83 -16.02
C THR A 154 -2.88 3.89 -16.81
N LEU A 155 -3.27 2.77 -16.20
CA LEU A 155 -4.18 1.80 -16.83
C LEU A 155 -5.60 2.37 -17.02
N THR A 156 -6.05 3.25 -16.13
CA THR A 156 -7.34 3.94 -16.25
C THR A 156 -7.33 4.92 -17.42
N ARG A 157 -6.27 5.72 -17.56
CA ARG A 157 -6.09 6.63 -18.71
C ARG A 157 -5.99 5.89 -20.05
N GLN A 158 -5.50 4.65 -20.02
CA GLN A 158 -5.46 3.76 -21.19
C GLN A 158 -6.79 3.00 -21.43
N ASN A 159 -7.86 3.30 -20.68
CA ASN A 159 -9.16 2.63 -20.73
C ASN A 159 -9.12 1.12 -20.46
N ILE A 160 -8.05 0.62 -19.84
CA ILE A 160 -7.96 -0.78 -19.39
C ILE A 160 -8.82 -0.95 -18.13
N LEU A 161 -8.76 0.03 -17.23
CA LEU A 161 -9.57 0.11 -16.02
C LEU A 161 -10.62 1.22 -16.14
N GLY A 162 -11.73 1.07 -15.42
CA GLY A 162 -12.80 2.05 -15.34
C GLY A 162 -12.52 3.17 -14.35
N TRP A 163 -13.02 4.36 -14.65
CA TRP A 163 -12.94 5.52 -13.75
C TRP A 163 -13.81 5.33 -12.49
N HIS A 164 -13.25 5.65 -11.33
CA HIS A 164 -13.95 5.70 -10.03
C HIS A 164 -14.64 4.40 -9.58
N GLN A 165 -14.19 3.25 -10.08
CA GLN A 165 -14.68 1.94 -9.64
C GLN A 165 -13.53 1.08 -9.16
N GLY A 166 -13.54 0.73 -7.88
CA GLY A 166 -12.48 -0.06 -7.27
C GLY A 166 -12.11 0.42 -5.88
N GLU A 167 -11.10 -0.22 -5.32
CA GLU A 167 -10.42 0.20 -4.10
C GLU A 167 -8.93 0.33 -4.41
N MET A 168 -8.40 1.53 -4.16
CA MET A 168 -6.99 1.86 -4.38
C MET A 168 -6.25 1.78 -3.05
N PRO A 169 -4.96 1.41 -3.06
CA PRO A 169 -4.17 1.38 -1.84
C PRO A 169 -3.89 2.81 -1.37
N SER A 170 -3.77 2.96 -0.05
CA SER A 170 -3.25 4.17 0.59
C SER A 170 -2.01 3.85 1.39
N ILE A 171 -1.36 4.89 1.89
CA ILE A 171 -0.18 4.78 2.76
C ILE A 171 -0.50 3.96 4.02
N GLU A 172 -1.69 4.15 4.61
CA GLU A 172 -2.10 3.45 5.84
C GLU A 172 -2.70 2.07 5.56
N LYS A 173 -3.30 1.90 4.38
CA LYS A 173 -3.94 0.66 3.96
C LYS A 173 -3.36 0.27 2.59
N PRO A 174 -2.14 -0.32 2.55
CA PRO A 174 -1.43 -0.62 1.30
C PRO A 174 -2.01 -1.83 0.55
N TYR A 175 -3.20 -2.29 0.93
CA TYR A 175 -3.88 -3.44 0.35
C TYR A 175 -5.40 -3.30 0.44
N THR A 176 -6.10 -4.08 -0.38
CA THR A 176 -7.56 -4.23 -0.39
C THR A 176 -7.94 -5.71 -0.27
N LEU A 177 -9.20 -5.96 0.08
CA LEU A 177 -9.78 -7.29 0.12
C LEU A 177 -10.82 -7.47 -0.99
N PHE A 178 -10.59 -8.46 -1.85
CA PHE A 178 -11.56 -8.89 -2.85
C PHE A 178 -11.92 -10.36 -2.63
N SER A 179 -13.20 -10.65 -2.38
CA SER A 179 -13.67 -11.98 -1.99
C SER A 179 -12.85 -12.60 -0.83
N GLY A 180 -12.45 -11.76 0.14
CA GLY A 180 -11.64 -12.15 1.30
C GLY A 180 -10.15 -12.36 1.01
N GLN A 181 -9.69 -12.25 -0.23
CA GLN A 181 -8.28 -12.36 -0.61
C GLN A 181 -7.61 -10.98 -0.68
N VAL A 182 -6.34 -10.93 -0.29
CA VAL A 182 -5.54 -9.69 -0.25
C VAL A 182 -4.98 -9.37 -1.63
N PHE A 183 -5.17 -8.14 -2.10
CA PHE A 183 -4.57 -7.58 -3.32
C PHE A 183 -4.02 -6.18 -3.04
N SER A 184 -3.15 -5.64 -3.90
CA SER A 184 -2.71 -4.24 -3.77
C SER A 184 -3.85 -3.28 -4.12
N ALA A 185 -4.60 -3.58 -5.18
CA ALA A 185 -5.78 -2.83 -5.61
C ALA A 185 -6.77 -3.75 -6.34
N TYR A 186 -8.00 -3.26 -6.52
CA TYR A 186 -8.89 -3.81 -7.54
C TYR A 186 -9.64 -2.70 -8.25
N SER A 187 -10.03 -2.97 -9.50
CA SER A 187 -10.90 -2.11 -10.30
C SER A 187 -11.73 -3.00 -11.24
N PHE A 188 -12.34 -2.41 -12.26
CA PHE A 188 -13.18 -3.10 -13.23
C PHE A 188 -12.79 -2.70 -14.65
N SER A 189 -12.62 -3.69 -15.52
CA SER A 189 -12.38 -3.49 -16.94
C SER A 189 -13.67 -3.53 -17.74
N TYR A 190 -13.82 -2.55 -18.62
CA TYR A 190 -14.94 -2.40 -19.56
C TYR A 190 -14.54 -2.72 -20.99
N LEU A 191 -13.36 -3.32 -21.21
CA LEU A 191 -12.94 -3.75 -22.53
C LEU A 191 -13.89 -4.83 -23.05
N ALA A 192 -14.40 -4.64 -24.27
CA ALA A 192 -15.32 -5.57 -24.92
C ALA A 192 -14.93 -7.06 -24.82
N PRO A 193 -13.67 -7.48 -25.08
CA PRO A 193 -13.29 -8.90 -24.98
C PRO A 193 -13.31 -9.45 -23.54
N LEU A 194 -13.20 -8.58 -22.53
CA LEU A 194 -13.18 -8.98 -21.14
C LEU A 194 -14.58 -9.02 -20.52
N LYS A 195 -15.56 -8.29 -21.04
CA LYS A 195 -16.95 -8.32 -20.52
C LYS A 195 -17.53 -9.75 -20.53
N TYR A 196 -18.44 -10.01 -19.62
CA TYR A 196 -19.22 -11.25 -19.58
C TYR A 196 -20.70 -10.94 -19.34
N SER A 197 -21.57 -11.78 -19.89
CA SER A 197 -23.02 -11.69 -19.61
C SER A 197 -23.40 -12.78 -18.63
N LYS A 198 -24.08 -12.42 -17.54
CA LYS A 198 -24.72 -13.40 -16.68
C LYS A 198 -25.99 -13.92 -17.32
N LYS A 199 -26.35 -15.16 -17.02
CA LYS A 199 -27.57 -15.78 -17.53
C LYS A 199 -28.78 -14.98 -17.06
N GLY A 200 -29.57 -14.45 -17.99
CA GLY A 200 -30.77 -13.64 -17.69
C GLY A 200 -30.53 -12.13 -17.57
N GLU A 201 -29.29 -11.65 -17.71
CA GLU A 201 -28.99 -10.21 -17.76
C GLU A 201 -28.79 -9.75 -19.21
N ALA A 202 -29.53 -8.70 -19.61
CA ALA A 202 -29.43 -8.13 -20.97
C ALA A 202 -28.16 -7.28 -21.19
N LYS A 203 -27.54 -6.78 -20.12
CA LYS A 203 -26.35 -5.91 -20.20
C LYS A 203 -25.08 -6.67 -19.82
N PRO A 204 -24.01 -6.61 -20.64
CA PRO A 204 -22.72 -7.19 -20.28
C PRO A 204 -22.15 -6.53 -19.02
N GLN A 205 -21.66 -7.36 -18.11
CA GLN A 205 -21.03 -6.96 -16.86
C GLN A 205 -19.53 -6.69 -17.07
N PRO A 206 -18.96 -5.70 -16.35
CA PRO A 206 -17.53 -5.46 -16.38
C PRO A 206 -16.78 -6.57 -15.63
N THR A 207 -15.54 -6.78 -16.02
CA THR A 207 -14.67 -7.81 -15.44
C THR A 207 -13.80 -7.23 -14.34
N PRO A 208 -13.81 -7.79 -13.11
CA PRO A 208 -12.90 -7.35 -12.07
C PRO A 208 -11.45 -7.47 -12.52
N ALA A 209 -10.69 -6.40 -12.34
CA ALA A 209 -9.24 -6.37 -12.49
C ALA A 209 -8.61 -6.44 -11.10
N LEU A 210 -7.87 -7.51 -10.81
CA LEU A 210 -7.23 -7.74 -9.52
C LEU A 210 -5.74 -7.49 -9.67
N ILE A 211 -5.21 -6.57 -8.87
CA ILE A 211 -3.90 -5.96 -9.08
C ILE A 211 -2.99 -6.31 -7.91
N ASP A 212 -1.83 -6.89 -8.20
CA ASP A 212 -0.79 -7.19 -7.22
C ASP A 212 0.48 -6.46 -7.63
N CYS A 213 0.87 -5.43 -6.87
CA CYS A 213 2.01 -4.57 -7.15
C CYS A 213 3.10 -4.76 -6.08
N TRP A 214 4.36 -4.86 -6.51
CA TRP A 214 5.52 -5.10 -5.66
C TRP A 214 6.66 -4.12 -6.01
N GLY A 215 7.08 -3.32 -5.04
CA GLY A 215 8.21 -2.38 -5.10
C GLY A 215 9.57 -3.07 -5.01
N GLU A 216 9.71 -4.27 -5.56
CA GLU A 216 10.93 -5.07 -5.52
C GLU A 216 11.02 -6.02 -6.71
N VAL A 217 12.15 -6.72 -6.83
CA VAL A 217 12.29 -7.82 -7.78
C VAL A 217 11.58 -9.05 -7.20
N VAL A 218 10.59 -9.57 -7.93
CA VAL A 218 9.80 -10.72 -7.48
C VAL A 218 10.37 -12.05 -7.98
N SER A 219 10.25 -13.06 -7.14
CA SER A 219 10.53 -14.46 -7.47
C SER A 219 9.27 -15.23 -7.86
N ILE A 220 9.44 -16.48 -8.31
CA ILE A 220 8.35 -17.39 -8.68
C ILE A 220 7.29 -17.54 -7.57
N HIS A 221 7.69 -17.45 -6.29
CA HIS A 221 6.78 -17.59 -5.15
C HIS A 221 5.69 -16.52 -5.12
N HIS A 222 6.00 -15.29 -5.57
CA HIS A 222 5.02 -14.20 -5.60
C HIS A 222 3.93 -14.50 -6.63
N ILE A 223 4.32 -15.00 -7.81
CA ILE A 223 3.39 -15.38 -8.87
C ILE A 223 2.52 -16.57 -8.45
N GLN A 224 3.12 -17.59 -7.82
CA GLN A 224 2.38 -18.74 -7.29
C GLN A 224 1.38 -18.35 -6.20
N SER A 225 1.77 -17.42 -5.32
CA SER A 225 0.86 -16.85 -4.32
C SER A 225 -0.31 -16.12 -4.97
N PHE A 226 -0.05 -15.34 -6.02
CA PHE A 226 -1.08 -14.63 -6.75
C PHE A 226 -2.04 -15.59 -7.47
N GLN A 227 -1.52 -16.63 -8.12
CA GLN A 227 -2.31 -17.75 -8.67
C GLN A 227 -3.26 -18.35 -7.64
N ASP A 228 -2.75 -18.69 -6.45
CA ASP A 228 -3.55 -19.26 -5.37
C ASP A 228 -4.67 -18.30 -4.93
N ARG A 229 -4.37 -17.00 -4.81
CA ARG A 229 -5.39 -15.98 -4.46
C ARG A 229 -6.46 -15.84 -5.55
N LEU A 230 -6.08 -15.79 -6.82
CA LEU A 230 -7.02 -15.72 -7.96
C LEU A 230 -7.93 -16.95 -8.04
N LEU A 231 -7.37 -18.14 -7.79
CA LEU A 231 -8.14 -19.38 -7.72
C LEU A 231 -9.18 -19.31 -6.60
N ARG A 232 -8.78 -18.84 -5.41
CA ARG A 232 -9.69 -18.69 -4.27
C ARG A 232 -10.81 -17.68 -4.54
N VAL A 233 -10.51 -16.57 -5.21
CA VAL A 233 -11.54 -15.61 -5.64
C VAL A 233 -12.53 -16.29 -6.60
N SER A 234 -12.03 -17.09 -7.53
CA SER A 234 -12.85 -17.79 -8.53
C SER A 234 -13.73 -18.87 -7.89
N GLU A 235 -13.22 -19.62 -6.91
CA GLU A 235 -13.96 -20.64 -6.15
C GLU A 235 -15.04 -20.04 -5.24
N ALA A 236 -14.81 -18.85 -4.69
CA ALA A 236 -15.78 -18.16 -3.84
C ALA A 236 -16.97 -17.60 -4.64
N ALA A 237 -16.86 -17.47 -5.96
CA ALA A 237 -17.94 -17.02 -6.81
C ALA A 237 -18.90 -18.17 -7.13
N SER A 238 -20.21 -17.92 -7.03
CA SER A 238 -21.25 -18.89 -7.39
C SER A 238 -21.26 -19.26 -8.88
N GLU A 239 -20.63 -18.43 -9.72
CA GLU A 239 -20.48 -18.63 -11.15
C GLU A 239 -19.01 -18.40 -11.52
N LYS A 240 -18.52 -19.08 -12.58
CA LYS A 240 -17.17 -18.85 -13.13
C LYS A 240 -17.05 -17.40 -13.60
N ARG A 241 -16.52 -16.56 -12.73
CA ARG A 241 -16.30 -15.13 -12.97
C ARG A 241 -15.01 -14.95 -13.77
N ARG A 242 -15.08 -14.17 -14.86
CA ARG A 242 -13.87 -13.72 -15.56
C ARG A 242 -13.16 -12.71 -14.66
N ILE A 243 -11.83 -12.79 -14.63
CA ILE A 243 -10.96 -11.89 -13.86
C ILE A 243 -9.86 -11.43 -14.82
N LEU A 244 -9.50 -10.14 -14.75
CA LEU A 244 -8.29 -9.60 -15.36
C LEU A 244 -7.18 -9.58 -14.29
N PRO A 245 -6.27 -10.57 -14.28
CA PRO A 245 -5.13 -10.56 -13.37
C PRO A 245 -4.06 -9.58 -13.86
N VAL A 246 -3.73 -8.60 -13.02
CA VAL A 246 -2.64 -7.65 -13.26
C VAL A 246 -1.56 -7.88 -12.22
N PHE A 247 -0.35 -8.18 -12.67
CA PHE A 247 0.79 -8.37 -11.78
C PHE A 247 1.90 -7.40 -12.14
N ALA A 248 2.31 -6.58 -11.19
CA ALA A 248 3.30 -5.54 -11.40
C ALA A 248 4.44 -5.65 -10.39
N ALA A 249 5.67 -5.46 -10.87
CA ALA A 249 6.85 -5.43 -10.01
C ALA A 249 7.95 -4.54 -10.57
N ILE A 250 8.89 -4.07 -9.74
CA ILE A 250 10.10 -3.37 -10.21
C ILE A 250 10.91 -4.25 -11.16
N GLY A 251 10.93 -5.56 -10.90
CA GLY A 251 11.55 -6.55 -11.79
C GLY A 251 11.09 -7.96 -11.48
N PHE A 252 11.52 -8.92 -12.29
CA PHE A 252 11.11 -10.32 -12.20
C PHE A 252 12.33 -11.23 -12.35
N SER A 253 12.37 -12.32 -11.57
CA SER A 253 13.22 -13.46 -11.93
C SER A 253 12.75 -14.07 -13.25
N HIS A 254 13.63 -14.79 -13.94
CA HIS A 254 13.30 -15.42 -15.21
C HIS A 254 12.08 -16.35 -15.10
N GLU A 255 12.07 -17.18 -14.06
CA GLU A 255 11.01 -18.16 -13.79
C GLU A 255 9.68 -17.47 -13.42
N ALA A 256 9.75 -16.38 -12.65
CA ALA A 256 8.57 -15.59 -12.30
C ALA A 256 7.92 -14.98 -13.55
N TRP A 257 8.74 -14.38 -14.42
CA TRP A 257 8.28 -13.79 -15.67
C TRP A 257 7.62 -14.82 -16.60
N GLN A 258 8.28 -15.96 -16.79
CA GLN A 258 7.75 -17.06 -17.61
C GLN A 258 6.42 -17.59 -17.06
N LEU A 259 6.35 -17.86 -15.75
CA LEU A 259 5.13 -18.37 -15.12
C LEU A 259 3.97 -17.38 -15.26
N ALA A 260 4.23 -16.07 -15.07
CA ALA A 260 3.21 -15.04 -15.18
C ALA A 260 2.67 -14.91 -16.62
N LYS A 261 3.55 -14.96 -17.64
CA LYS A 261 3.15 -14.96 -19.05
C LYS A 261 2.35 -16.19 -19.44
N GLN A 262 2.81 -17.38 -19.04
CA GLN A 262 2.10 -18.64 -19.29
C GLN A 262 0.72 -18.66 -18.63
N SER A 263 0.55 -17.95 -17.52
CA SER A 263 -0.73 -17.81 -16.81
C SER A 263 -1.68 -16.80 -17.44
N GLY A 264 -1.26 -16.09 -18.50
CA GLY A 264 -2.08 -15.10 -19.20
C GLY A 264 -2.27 -13.79 -18.41
N TYR A 265 -1.32 -13.42 -17.56
CA TYR A 265 -1.42 -12.20 -16.75
C TYR A 265 -1.06 -10.96 -17.55
N LEU A 266 -1.70 -9.83 -17.22
CA LEU A 266 -1.15 -8.53 -17.60
C LEU A 266 0.05 -8.25 -16.69
N VAL A 267 1.24 -8.57 -17.18
CA VAL A 267 2.50 -8.42 -16.45
C VAL A 267 3.10 -7.05 -16.75
N VAL A 268 3.38 -6.27 -15.71
CA VAL A 268 3.95 -4.94 -15.83
C VAL A 268 5.29 -4.88 -15.11
N ASN A 269 6.36 -4.66 -15.87
CA ASN A 269 7.63 -4.27 -15.30
C ASN A 269 7.61 -2.77 -15.03
N VAL A 270 7.52 -2.40 -13.76
CA VAL A 270 7.39 -1.02 -13.29
C VAL A 270 8.66 -0.22 -13.57
N SER A 271 9.85 -0.82 -13.50
CA SER A 271 11.09 -0.10 -13.85
C SER A 271 11.16 0.24 -15.33
N GLN A 272 10.63 -0.63 -16.19
CA GLN A 272 10.53 -0.36 -17.63
C GLN A 272 9.41 0.62 -17.96
N LEU A 273 8.27 0.54 -17.25
CA LEU A 273 7.13 1.43 -17.47
C LEU A 273 7.44 2.86 -17.00
N LEU A 274 8.05 3.01 -15.82
CA LEU A 274 8.27 4.30 -15.19
C LEU A 274 9.67 4.88 -15.46
N GLY A 275 10.65 4.04 -15.75
CA GLY A 275 12.06 4.41 -15.76
C GLY A 275 12.67 4.40 -14.36
N GLN A 276 13.98 4.13 -14.30
CA GLN A 276 14.72 3.99 -13.04
C GLN A 276 14.71 5.29 -12.21
N THR A 277 14.87 6.45 -12.86
CA THR A 277 14.82 7.76 -12.22
C THR A 277 13.50 8.00 -11.48
N ALA A 278 12.37 7.54 -12.04
CA ALA A 278 11.06 7.69 -11.41
C ALA A 278 10.95 6.86 -10.12
N ILE A 279 11.43 5.61 -10.16
CA ILE A 279 11.46 4.73 -8.99
C ILE A 279 12.34 5.32 -7.87
N GLU A 280 13.51 5.85 -8.22
CA GLU A 280 14.42 6.50 -7.26
C GLU A 280 13.79 7.75 -6.65
N THR A 281 13.04 8.51 -7.45
CA THR A 281 12.32 9.70 -6.99
C THR A 281 11.24 9.34 -5.99
N ILE A 282 10.43 8.32 -6.29
CA ILE A 282 9.41 7.78 -5.36
C ILE A 282 10.08 7.31 -4.06
N SER A 283 11.18 6.57 -4.16
CA SER A 283 11.90 6.06 -2.99
C SER A 283 12.42 7.21 -2.10
N THR A 284 12.92 8.27 -2.73
CA THR A 284 13.42 9.48 -2.04
C THR A 284 12.28 10.23 -1.37
N ILE A 285 11.14 10.36 -2.06
CA ILE A 285 9.88 10.91 -1.54
C ILE A 285 9.41 10.15 -0.29
N GLU A 286 9.33 8.82 -0.36
CA GLU A 286 8.86 7.99 0.76
C GLU A 286 9.80 8.07 1.97
N ALA A 287 11.11 8.04 1.72
CA ALA A 287 12.10 8.26 2.75
C ALA A 287 11.92 9.61 3.44
N LEU A 288 11.51 10.64 2.69
CA LEU A 288 11.20 11.94 3.24
C LEU A 288 9.92 11.94 4.08
N ILE A 289 8.79 11.47 3.54
CA ILE A 289 7.51 11.36 4.25
C ILE A 289 7.69 10.65 5.60
N SER A 290 8.45 9.56 5.61
CA SER A 290 8.72 8.78 6.83
C SER A 290 9.43 9.56 7.94
N LYS A 291 10.12 10.64 7.58
CA LYS A 291 10.93 11.46 8.47
C LYS A 291 10.37 12.86 8.71
N VAL A 292 9.32 13.30 7.99
CA VAL A 292 8.65 14.60 8.21
C VAL A 292 8.16 14.78 9.66
N SER A 293 8.02 13.68 10.42
CA SER A 293 7.62 13.72 11.83
C SER A 293 8.74 14.04 12.82
N TYR A 294 10.02 13.96 12.45
CA TYR A 294 11.14 13.92 13.41
C TYR A 294 12.41 14.70 13.02
N VAL A 295 12.39 15.50 11.95
CA VAL A 295 13.62 16.09 11.38
C VAL A 295 13.73 17.59 11.64
N ASP A 296 14.97 18.03 11.89
CA ASP A 296 15.38 19.42 12.07
C ASP A 296 15.26 20.24 10.76
N GLY A 297 15.11 21.55 10.87
CA GLY A 297 14.76 22.43 9.74
C GLY A 297 15.69 22.28 8.53
N GLU A 298 17.00 22.22 8.73
CA GLU A 298 18.01 22.18 7.65
C GLU A 298 18.02 20.86 6.85
N GLU A 299 17.77 19.71 7.49
CA GLU A 299 17.77 18.41 6.79
C GLU A 299 16.51 18.26 5.90
N ILE A 300 15.40 18.88 6.29
CA ILE A 300 14.21 19.00 5.45
C ILE A 300 14.53 19.77 4.16
N GLU A 301 15.29 20.86 4.25
CA GLU A 301 15.63 21.72 3.11
C GLU A 301 16.47 21.00 2.06
N SER A 302 17.55 20.33 2.48
CA SER A 302 18.44 19.59 1.58
C SER A 302 17.69 18.51 0.80
N ARG A 303 16.79 17.80 1.48
CA ARG A 303 16.02 16.71 0.88
C ARG A 303 14.89 17.22 -0.03
N ALA A 304 14.22 18.32 0.33
CA ALA A 304 13.22 18.96 -0.53
C ALA A 304 13.83 19.46 -1.84
N SER A 305 15.06 20.02 -1.78
CA SER A 305 15.82 20.35 -3.00
C SER A 305 16.03 19.15 -3.89
N ARG A 306 16.50 18.04 -3.31
CA ARG A 306 16.76 16.83 -4.07
C ARG A 306 15.51 16.29 -4.76
N ILE A 307 14.34 16.36 -4.11
CA ILE A 307 13.06 16.01 -4.76
C ILE A 307 12.79 16.93 -5.95
N ALA A 308 12.92 18.24 -5.80
CA ALA A 308 12.64 19.19 -6.88
C ALA A 308 13.50 18.89 -8.11
N ASP A 309 14.81 18.67 -7.91
CA ASP A 309 15.75 18.32 -8.98
C ASP A 309 15.36 17.01 -9.67
N MET A 310 14.95 16.00 -8.89
CA MET A 310 14.50 14.71 -9.42
C MET A 310 13.17 14.80 -10.17
N MET A 311 12.24 15.64 -9.73
CA MET A 311 10.96 15.84 -10.42
C MET A 311 11.12 16.65 -11.72
N ASP A 312 12.04 17.62 -11.77
CA ASP A 312 12.40 18.32 -13.01
C ASP A 312 13.05 17.37 -14.02
N ALA A 313 13.96 16.50 -13.57
CA ALA A 313 14.57 15.47 -14.41
C ALA A 313 13.55 14.50 -15.02
N LEU A 314 12.36 14.38 -14.41
CA LEU A 314 11.30 13.53 -14.90
C LEU A 314 10.31 14.26 -15.82
N LYS A 315 10.34 15.59 -15.97
CA LYS A 315 9.24 16.41 -16.54
C LYS A 315 8.51 15.90 -17.80
N GLU A 316 9.21 15.19 -18.69
CA GLU A 316 8.66 14.62 -19.94
C GLU A 316 7.96 13.26 -19.75
N ASN A 317 8.04 12.66 -18.56
CA ASN A 317 7.51 11.34 -18.28
C ASN A 317 5.99 11.42 -17.97
N PRO A 318 5.14 10.63 -18.64
CA PRO A 318 3.68 10.70 -18.45
C PRO A 318 3.22 10.42 -17.00
N ILE A 319 4.02 9.68 -16.23
CA ILE A 319 3.78 9.38 -14.81
C ILE A 319 4.06 10.56 -13.89
N VAL A 320 4.79 11.57 -14.37
CA VAL A 320 5.11 12.77 -13.61
C VAL A 320 3.83 13.44 -13.12
N THR A 321 2.73 13.39 -13.87
CA THR A 321 1.44 13.93 -13.38
C THR A 321 0.99 13.32 -12.05
N SER A 322 1.10 12.00 -11.86
CA SER A 322 0.79 11.35 -10.58
C SER A 322 1.87 11.65 -9.52
N LEU A 323 3.16 11.69 -9.89
CA LEU A 323 4.24 12.08 -8.98
C LEU A 323 4.13 13.54 -8.53
N ARG A 324 3.65 14.42 -9.40
CA ARG A 324 3.39 15.84 -9.16
C ARG A 324 2.32 16.03 -8.12
N SER A 325 1.23 15.27 -8.20
CA SER A 325 0.19 15.25 -7.16
C SER A 325 0.78 14.87 -5.80
N ILE A 326 1.56 13.78 -5.76
CA ILE A 326 2.23 13.31 -4.53
C ILE A 326 3.23 14.33 -4.00
N GLY A 327 4.04 14.90 -4.88
CA GLY A 327 4.98 15.96 -4.53
C GLY A 327 4.26 17.17 -3.95
N PHE A 328 3.07 17.50 -4.46
CA PHE A 328 2.28 18.62 -3.95
C PHE A 328 1.77 18.38 -2.53
N GLU A 329 1.27 17.17 -2.25
CA GLU A 329 0.87 16.75 -0.90
C GLU A 329 2.05 16.84 0.09
N ILE A 330 3.25 16.45 -0.34
CA ILE A 330 4.48 16.57 0.45
C ILE A 330 4.84 18.04 0.70
N MET A 331 4.78 18.89 -0.32
CA MET A 331 5.02 20.32 -0.16
C MET A 331 4.06 20.94 0.86
N ALA A 332 2.79 20.53 0.87
CA ALA A 332 1.82 20.96 1.87
C ALA A 332 2.21 20.51 3.28
N GLY A 333 2.60 19.24 3.45
CA GLY A 333 3.10 18.73 4.73
C GLY A 333 4.35 19.46 5.23
N LEU A 334 5.31 19.75 4.34
CA LEU A 334 6.51 20.52 4.68
C LEU A 334 6.18 21.97 5.07
N ALA A 335 5.24 22.61 4.37
CA ALA A 335 4.78 23.96 4.71
C ALA A 335 4.14 24.02 6.11
N LEU A 336 3.29 23.04 6.44
CA LEU A 336 2.71 22.94 7.78
C LEU A 336 3.81 22.81 8.84
N ARG A 337 4.86 22.01 8.59
CA ARG A 337 5.99 21.91 9.52
C ARG A 337 6.76 23.22 9.66
N SER A 338 7.05 23.92 8.57
CA SER A 338 7.74 25.22 8.67
C SER A 338 6.92 26.28 9.41
N LEU A 339 5.60 26.15 9.41
CA LEU A 339 4.68 26.99 10.18
C LEU A 339 4.49 26.51 11.62
N SER A 340 5.34 25.59 12.09
CA SER A 340 5.33 25.02 13.45
C SER A 340 4.06 24.24 13.79
N HIS A 341 3.42 23.61 12.79
CA HIS A 341 2.33 22.66 13.06
C HIS A 341 2.89 21.36 13.65
N GLU A 342 2.24 20.91 14.71
CA GLU A 342 2.41 19.61 15.36
C GLU A 342 1.51 18.55 14.70
N GLY A 343 1.86 17.28 14.87
CA GLY A 343 1.03 16.16 14.39
C GLY A 343 0.74 16.17 12.89
N VAL A 344 1.67 16.71 12.08
CA VAL A 344 1.48 16.78 10.63
C VAL A 344 1.35 15.39 10.04
N CYS A 345 0.31 15.19 9.24
CA CYS A 345 -0.02 13.94 8.57
C CYS A 345 -0.35 14.22 7.10
N ILE A 346 0.02 13.28 6.21
CA ILE A 346 -0.11 13.38 4.76
C ILE A 346 -0.79 12.11 4.25
N GLY A 347 -1.77 12.22 3.35
CA GLY A 347 -2.45 11.09 2.70
C GLY A 347 -3.25 10.22 3.67
N LYS A 348 -4.03 10.86 4.56
CA LYS A 348 -4.80 10.20 5.62
C LYS A 348 -6.18 9.79 5.13
N LEU A 349 -6.50 8.50 5.20
CA LEU A 349 -7.88 8.04 5.03
C LEU A 349 -8.69 8.22 6.32
N VAL A 350 -9.84 8.88 6.20
CA VAL A 350 -10.80 9.04 7.31
C VAL A 350 -12.17 8.47 6.96
N PRO A 351 -12.85 7.79 7.90
CA PRO A 351 -14.19 7.26 7.66
C PRO A 351 -15.22 8.36 7.40
N TRP A 352 -16.08 8.17 6.40
CA TRP A 352 -17.18 9.07 6.06
C TRP A 352 -18.41 8.29 5.57
N LYS A 353 -19.41 8.15 6.46
CA LYS A 353 -20.60 7.32 6.23
C LYS A 353 -20.17 5.88 5.89
N GLU A 354 -20.61 5.36 4.75
CA GLU A 354 -20.22 4.04 4.22
C GLU A 354 -18.99 4.09 3.29
N THR A 355 -18.33 5.25 3.22
CA THR A 355 -17.16 5.50 2.36
C THR A 355 -15.98 6.01 3.18
N GLU A 356 -14.84 6.22 2.53
CA GLU A 356 -13.69 6.89 3.12
C GLU A 356 -13.41 8.21 2.38
N ARG A 357 -12.72 9.14 3.03
CA ARG A 357 -12.21 10.38 2.44
C ARG A 357 -10.69 10.40 2.59
N ASP A 358 -10.01 10.68 1.50
CA ASP A 358 -8.57 10.93 1.50
C ASP A 358 -8.33 12.39 1.88
N ILE A 359 -7.38 12.61 2.79
CA ILE A 359 -7.00 13.92 3.30
C ILE A 359 -5.54 14.14 2.96
N ASP A 360 -5.29 15.05 2.03
CA ASP A 360 -3.97 15.27 1.44
C ASP A 360 -2.95 15.70 2.49
N ALA A 361 -3.23 16.72 3.32
CA ALA A 361 -2.42 17.03 4.49
C ALA A 361 -3.21 17.73 5.62
N PHE A 362 -2.80 17.53 6.87
CA PHE A 362 -3.28 18.33 8.00
C PHE A 362 -2.26 18.42 9.13
N GLY A 363 -2.42 19.41 10.02
CA GLY A 363 -1.57 19.61 11.20
C GLY A 363 -2.23 20.55 12.22
N PHE A 364 -1.61 20.67 13.40
CA PHE A 364 -2.16 21.42 14.53
C PHE A 364 -1.24 22.54 15.01
N GLN A 365 -1.80 23.70 15.32
CA GLN A 365 -1.10 24.74 16.07
C GLN A 365 -1.87 25.00 17.37
N GLY A 366 -1.43 24.38 18.46
CA GLY A 366 -2.29 24.19 19.64
C GLY A 366 -3.56 23.43 19.23
N ASP A 367 -4.73 23.94 19.61
CA ASP A 367 -6.03 23.33 19.26
C ASP A 367 -6.63 23.87 17.96
N ASN A 368 -5.83 24.56 17.14
CA ASN A 368 -6.22 25.01 15.81
C ASN A 368 -5.77 23.99 14.77
N LEU A 369 -6.73 23.45 14.03
CA LEU A 369 -6.50 22.52 12.93
C LEU A 369 -6.27 23.29 11.63
N THR A 370 -5.24 22.95 10.88
CA THR A 370 -5.13 23.31 9.46
C THR A 370 -5.28 22.05 8.62
N VAL A 371 -6.14 22.10 7.60
CA VAL A 371 -6.37 21.02 6.63
C VAL A 371 -6.10 21.56 5.24
N ILE A 372 -5.35 20.82 4.44
CA ILE A 372 -4.97 21.20 3.08
C ILE A 372 -5.42 20.09 2.13
N GLU A 373 -6.09 20.48 1.05
CA GLU A 373 -6.33 19.66 -0.15
C GLU A 373 -5.46 20.17 -1.28
N CYS A 374 -4.75 19.29 -1.97
CA CYS A 374 -3.89 19.57 -3.10
C CYS A 374 -4.59 19.19 -4.42
N LYS A 375 -4.51 20.10 -5.40
CA LYS A 375 -4.95 19.88 -6.78
C LYS A 375 -3.85 20.29 -7.75
N ALA A 376 -3.11 19.28 -8.21
CA ALA A 376 -2.12 19.44 -9.27
C ALA A 376 -2.83 19.57 -10.63
N ASN A 377 -3.25 20.78 -10.98
CA ASN A 377 -3.86 21.10 -12.26
C ASN A 377 -2.82 21.62 -13.26
N VAL A 378 -3.07 21.39 -14.55
CA VAL A 378 -2.36 22.07 -15.65
C VAL A 378 -2.57 23.58 -15.52
N ARG A 379 -1.58 24.36 -15.95
CA ARG A 379 -1.65 25.83 -16.04
C ARG A 379 -2.97 26.25 -16.70
N ASP A 380 -3.64 27.22 -16.11
CA ASP A 380 -4.96 27.77 -16.51
C ASP A 380 -6.20 26.93 -16.19
N ASN A 381 -6.06 25.71 -15.64
CA ASN A 381 -7.20 24.95 -15.14
C ASN A 381 -7.48 25.23 -13.66
N CYS A 382 -8.69 25.68 -13.37
CA CYS A 382 -9.20 25.81 -12.01
C CYS A 382 -9.74 24.45 -11.51
N PRO A 383 -9.60 24.12 -10.21
CA PRO A 383 -10.35 23.02 -9.60
C PRO A 383 -11.84 23.11 -9.93
N ARG A 384 -12.46 21.96 -10.21
CA ARG A 384 -13.88 21.90 -10.60
C ARG A 384 -14.76 22.14 -9.38
N ASP A 385 -15.93 22.75 -9.59
CA ASP A 385 -16.91 23.04 -8.53
C ASP A 385 -17.21 21.84 -7.63
N TYR A 386 -17.35 20.64 -8.21
CA TYR A 386 -17.63 19.44 -7.43
C TYR A 386 -16.45 19.07 -6.50
N GLU A 387 -15.21 19.33 -6.91
CA GLU A 387 -14.00 19.05 -6.13
C GLU A 387 -13.93 20.02 -4.94
N ILE A 388 -14.18 21.30 -5.21
CA ILE A 388 -14.26 22.36 -4.19
C ILE A 388 -15.36 22.02 -3.17
N ARG A 389 -16.57 21.72 -3.63
CA ARG A 389 -17.71 21.35 -2.76
C ARG A 389 -17.41 20.10 -1.95
N LYS A 390 -16.90 19.04 -2.59
CA LYS A 390 -16.58 17.77 -1.92
C LYS A 390 -15.59 17.98 -0.78
N PHE A 391 -14.53 18.76 -1.00
CA PHE A 391 -13.54 19.04 0.04
C PHE A 391 -14.17 19.74 1.26
N PHE A 392 -14.83 20.88 1.05
CA PHE A 392 -15.34 21.69 2.16
C PHE A 392 -16.59 21.12 2.85
N THR A 393 -17.41 20.33 2.14
CA THR A 393 -18.68 19.80 2.68
C THR A 393 -18.62 18.34 3.12
N GLU A 394 -17.58 17.61 2.71
CA GLU A 394 -17.43 16.19 3.06
C GLU A 394 -16.08 15.90 3.71
N SER A 395 -14.96 16.19 3.06
CA SER A 395 -13.62 15.83 3.56
C SER A 395 -13.29 16.54 4.88
N VAL A 396 -13.46 17.87 4.94
CA VAL A 396 -13.20 18.65 6.17
C VAL A 396 -14.08 18.20 7.34
N PRO A 397 -15.43 18.07 7.17
CA PRO A 397 -16.27 17.51 8.23
C PRO A 397 -15.92 16.08 8.64
N ALA A 398 -15.53 15.22 7.70
CA ALA A 398 -15.10 13.85 7.99
C ALA A 398 -13.86 13.84 8.91
N LEU A 399 -12.84 14.59 8.54
CA LEU A 399 -11.61 14.70 9.31
C LEU A 399 -11.89 15.28 10.70
N LYS A 400 -12.65 16.38 10.80
CA LYS A 400 -13.00 16.98 12.10
C LYS A 400 -13.75 16.00 13.00
N LYS A 401 -14.69 15.23 12.44
CA LYS A 401 -15.44 14.21 13.19
C LYS A 401 -14.50 13.13 13.73
N TRP A 402 -13.58 12.65 12.90
CA TRP A 402 -12.58 11.65 13.28
C TRP A 402 -11.65 12.18 14.38
N LEU A 403 -11.08 13.37 14.19
CA LEU A 403 -10.14 14.01 15.13
C LEU A 403 -10.77 14.38 16.47
N ARG A 404 -12.05 14.75 16.53
CA ARG A 404 -12.74 15.10 17.78
C ARG A 404 -12.79 13.95 18.79
N THR A 405 -12.57 12.71 18.35
CA THR A 405 -12.45 11.55 19.25
C THR A 405 -11.09 11.52 19.97
N GLN A 406 -10.11 12.27 19.49
CA GLN A 406 -8.71 12.24 19.93
C GLN A 406 -8.26 13.58 20.53
N ARG A 407 -8.80 14.71 20.04
CA ARG A 407 -8.38 16.06 20.44
C ARG A 407 -9.50 17.08 20.28
N THR A 408 -9.50 18.10 21.14
CA THR A 408 -10.34 19.29 21.00
C THR A 408 -9.90 20.12 19.79
N ILE A 409 -10.86 20.65 19.03
CA ILE A 409 -10.60 21.49 17.86
C ILE A 409 -11.37 22.81 18.05
N ASN A 410 -10.65 23.89 18.33
CA ASN A 410 -11.23 25.21 18.56
C ASN A 410 -11.56 25.92 17.24
N ARG A 411 -10.70 25.75 16.24
CA ARG A 411 -10.83 26.36 14.92
C ARG A 411 -10.24 25.46 13.86
N CYS A 412 -10.85 25.46 12.67
CA CYS A 412 -10.33 24.80 11.48
C CYS A 412 -10.04 25.84 10.38
N LYS A 413 -8.80 25.89 9.91
CA LYS A 413 -8.40 26.56 8.66
C LYS A 413 -8.36 25.48 7.58
N ALA A 414 -9.30 25.49 6.65
CA ALA A 414 -9.31 24.55 5.53
C ALA A 414 -8.92 25.26 4.24
N GLU A 415 -7.91 24.75 3.55
CA GLU A 415 -7.35 25.36 2.36
C GLU A 415 -7.35 24.38 1.19
N LEU A 416 -7.84 24.81 0.03
CA LEU A 416 -7.65 24.10 -1.23
C LEU A 416 -6.51 24.76 -2.00
N TRP A 417 -5.43 24.03 -2.19
CA TRP A 417 -4.20 24.44 -2.84
C TRP A 417 -4.20 23.95 -4.28
N THR A 418 -4.02 24.84 -5.25
CA THR A 418 -3.96 24.49 -6.68
C THR A 418 -2.69 25.01 -7.35
N THR A 419 -2.12 24.22 -8.25
CA THR A 419 -1.05 24.68 -9.15
C THR A 419 -1.59 25.42 -10.37
N GLY A 420 -2.88 25.25 -10.67
CA GLY A 420 -3.58 26.01 -11.70
C GLY A 420 -4.08 27.37 -11.22
N THR A 421 -4.99 27.98 -11.99
CA THR A 421 -5.53 29.31 -11.71
C THR A 421 -6.70 29.25 -10.73
N VAL A 422 -6.83 30.26 -9.86
CA VAL A 422 -8.02 30.47 -9.02
C VAL A 422 -8.88 31.54 -9.68
N THR A 423 -10.10 31.17 -10.08
CA THR A 423 -11.03 32.11 -10.72
C THR A 423 -11.91 32.82 -9.68
N SER A 424 -12.54 33.92 -10.09
CA SER A 424 -13.53 34.65 -9.28
C SER A 424 -14.68 33.75 -8.85
N GLU A 425 -15.13 32.85 -9.73
CA GLU A 425 -16.26 31.95 -9.47
C GLU A 425 -15.89 30.92 -8.41
N ALA A 426 -14.66 30.37 -8.46
CA ALA A 426 -14.17 29.46 -7.43
C ALA A 426 -14.04 30.16 -6.08
N GLN A 427 -13.56 31.41 -6.07
CA GLN A 427 -13.48 32.21 -4.85
C GLN A 427 -14.87 32.49 -4.26
N GLN A 428 -15.83 32.87 -5.09
CA GLN A 428 -17.24 33.08 -4.68
C GLN A 428 -17.88 31.79 -4.18
N LEU A 429 -17.57 30.64 -4.80
CA LEU A 429 -18.05 29.34 -4.36
C LEU A 429 -17.51 29.01 -2.96
N VAL A 430 -16.21 29.22 -2.71
CA VAL A 430 -15.63 29.01 -1.38
C VAL A 430 -16.25 29.96 -0.36
N GLU A 431 -16.48 31.22 -0.72
CA GLU A 431 -17.15 32.18 0.15
C GLU A 431 -18.58 31.75 0.50
N ALA A 432 -19.33 31.23 -0.47
CA ALA A 432 -20.67 30.68 -0.26
C ALA A 432 -20.67 29.40 0.59
N LEU A 433 -19.55 28.67 0.64
CA LEU A 433 -19.37 27.46 1.45
C LEU A 433 -18.83 27.75 2.86
N GLN A 434 -18.51 29.00 3.20
CA GLN A 434 -18.01 29.36 4.53
C GLN A 434 -18.95 28.85 5.64
N PRO A 435 -18.43 28.36 6.75
CA PRO A 435 -19.25 27.94 7.88
C PRO A 435 -20.04 29.12 8.44
N LYS A 436 -21.38 28.99 8.45
CA LYS A 436 -22.27 30.04 8.99
C LYS A 436 -22.14 30.26 10.50
N LYS A 437 -21.47 29.35 11.21
CA LYS A 437 -21.27 29.38 12.66
C LYS A 437 -19.86 28.86 12.99
N GLY A 438 -19.21 29.51 13.97
CA GLY A 438 -17.88 29.16 14.44
C GLY A 438 -16.78 30.04 13.85
N ASN A 439 -15.52 29.71 14.18
CA ASN A 439 -14.34 30.47 13.78
C ASN A 439 -13.58 29.84 12.60
N ASP A 440 -14.15 28.80 12.01
CA ASP A 440 -13.56 28.10 10.88
C ASP A 440 -13.44 29.03 9.67
N LYS A 441 -12.37 28.87 8.89
CA LYS A 441 -12.15 29.65 7.67
C LYS A 441 -11.80 28.73 6.51
N TYR A 442 -12.50 28.90 5.40
CA TYR A 442 -12.24 28.20 4.15
C TYR A 442 -11.54 29.14 3.16
N SER A 443 -10.60 28.62 2.38
CA SER A 443 -9.94 29.39 1.33
C SER A 443 -9.48 28.49 0.19
N ILE A 444 -9.45 29.02 -1.02
CA ILE A 444 -8.74 28.44 -2.17
C ILE A 444 -7.55 29.33 -2.48
N ARG A 445 -6.38 28.74 -2.77
CA ARG A 445 -5.13 29.45 -3.02
C ARG A 445 -4.38 28.84 -4.19
N SER A 446 -3.86 29.70 -5.05
CA SER A 446 -2.88 29.35 -6.08
C SER A 446 -1.49 29.18 -5.47
N LEU A 447 -0.62 28.46 -6.18
CA LEU A 447 0.79 28.31 -5.79
C LEU A 447 1.49 29.63 -5.47
N ARG A 448 1.22 30.68 -6.25
CA ARG A 448 1.81 32.01 -6.05
C ARG A 448 1.38 32.64 -4.73
N GLU A 449 0.11 32.50 -4.35
CA GLU A 449 -0.41 33.01 -3.08
C GLU A 449 0.15 32.26 -1.87
N MET A 450 0.56 31.01 -2.06
CA MET A 450 1.16 30.16 -1.02
C MET A 450 2.67 30.33 -0.92
N GLN A 451 3.30 30.99 -1.90
CA GLN A 451 4.75 31.16 -1.97
C GLN A 451 5.36 31.71 -0.65
N GLN A 452 4.61 32.56 0.04
CA GLN A 452 5.01 33.19 1.29
C GLN A 452 5.02 32.25 2.50
N GLU A 453 4.25 31.16 2.45
CA GLU A 453 4.18 30.14 3.50
C GLU A 453 5.41 29.23 3.50
N PHE A 454 6.12 29.17 2.37
CA PHE A 454 7.34 28.39 2.25
C PHE A 454 8.56 29.16 2.79
N PRO A 455 9.48 28.48 3.50
CA PRO A 455 10.76 29.04 3.90
C PRO A 455 11.49 29.65 2.71
N VAL A 456 12.11 30.82 2.91
CA VAL A 456 12.82 31.56 1.86
C VAL A 456 13.87 30.70 1.15
N SER A 457 14.53 29.82 1.90
CA SER A 457 15.55 28.85 1.45
C SER A 457 15.03 27.85 0.41
N ILE A 458 13.76 27.41 0.51
CA ILE A 458 13.17 26.41 -0.39
C ILE A 458 12.10 27.00 -1.32
N ARG A 459 11.65 28.23 -1.06
CA ARG A 459 10.61 28.94 -1.81
C ARG A 459 10.84 28.89 -3.32
N ASN A 460 12.03 29.27 -3.77
CA ASN A 460 12.32 29.29 -5.22
C ASN A 460 12.26 27.89 -5.84
N ARG A 461 12.66 26.85 -5.10
CA ARG A 461 12.65 25.46 -5.55
C ARG A 461 11.25 24.84 -5.50
N ILE A 462 10.45 25.20 -4.51
CA ILE A 462 9.03 24.84 -4.44
C ILE A 462 8.24 25.51 -5.56
N MET A 463 8.58 26.76 -5.90
CA MET A 463 7.99 27.42 -7.06
C MET A 463 8.44 26.76 -8.37
N GLN A 464 9.72 26.39 -8.53
CA GLN A 464 10.18 25.60 -9.67
C GLN A 464 9.48 24.25 -9.76
N LEU A 465 9.30 23.56 -8.64
CA LEU A 465 8.56 22.30 -8.58
C LEU A 465 7.09 22.51 -8.95
N GLY A 466 6.45 23.56 -8.44
CA GLY A 466 5.07 23.88 -8.80
C GLY A 466 4.89 24.36 -10.24
N ASP A 467 5.87 25.04 -10.81
CA ASP A 467 5.92 25.36 -12.25
C ASP A 467 6.07 24.08 -13.07
N ALA A 468 7.00 23.19 -12.68
CA ALA A 468 7.13 21.87 -13.28
C ALA A 468 5.81 21.08 -13.15
N ILE A 469 5.13 21.14 -12.01
CA ILE A 469 3.81 20.50 -11.79
C ILE A 469 2.76 21.01 -12.78
N SER A 470 2.76 22.32 -13.04
CA SER A 470 1.77 23.04 -13.87
C SER A 470 1.95 22.83 -15.38
N LEU A 471 3.10 22.32 -15.85
CA LEU A 471 3.35 22.10 -17.28
C LEU A 471 2.52 20.93 -17.82
N GLY A 472 1.36 21.24 -18.37
CA GLY A 472 0.72 20.45 -19.43
C GLY A 472 0.97 21.16 -20.76
N GLY A 473 1.83 20.55 -21.59
CA GLY A 473 2.00 20.80 -23.03
C GLY A 473 1.87 22.24 -23.52
N SER A 474 2.95 23.02 -23.44
CA SER A 474 3.26 23.95 -24.52
C SER A 474 4.07 23.17 -25.56
N ASN A 475 3.37 22.37 -26.37
CA ASN A 475 3.89 22.06 -27.70
C ASN A 475 3.67 23.34 -28.52
N GLU A 476 4.75 24.06 -28.79
CA GLU A 476 4.90 24.67 -30.11
C GLU A 476 5.09 23.56 -31.16
#